data_AF-A0A812YQF3-F1
#
_entry.id   AF-A0A812YQF3-F1
#
_cell.length_a   1.000
_cell.length_b   1.000
_cell.length_c   1.000
_cell.angle_alpha   90.00
_cell.angle_beta   90.00
_cell.angle_gamma   90.00
#
_symmetry.space_group_name_H-M   'P 1'
#
loop_
_entity.id
_entity.type
_entity.pdbx_description
1 polymer ?
#
loop_
_entity_poly.entity_id
_entity_poly.type
_entity_poly.pdbx_seq_one_letter_code
_entity_poly.pdbx_strand_id
1 'polypeptide(L)'
;MMHAPSLGRGADFTQLLLSFVKTHLGLWMQIASLSLQSEPTNISVEDFDILGLILCCGSSKSQPLFRLSEAVPELASRPSMSASELRKALLKLLCWNEDAYTTEVAKDGLEPRAKTLNISNIHKSIWFHRPHNAEIEYLNITDCKDSTIYVTARLRYCLISGCEGTTLILGGVSTICTTSNCEKVNVHVAAHCYKMENCIDTSAYLYCHIPPIITGDTRGIQLAPYNVLHSHMASVLHGSQMTLEK
;
A
#
# COMPACT_ATOMS: atom_id res chain seq x y z
N MET A 1 -37.08 -7.69 -18.04
CA MET A 1 -36.02 -6.81 -17.49
C MET A 1 -34.78 -7.68 -17.36
N MET A 2 -33.80 -7.50 -18.26
CA MET A 2 -32.58 -8.31 -18.27
C MET A 2 -31.68 -7.85 -17.13
N HIS A 3 -31.36 -8.76 -16.20
CA HIS A 3 -30.30 -8.55 -15.23
C HIS A 3 -28.96 -8.53 -15.97
N ALA A 4 -28.20 -7.44 -15.79
CA ALA A 4 -26.81 -7.41 -16.20
C ALA A 4 -26.04 -8.52 -15.44
N PRO A 5 -25.15 -9.27 -16.10
CA PRO A 5 -24.32 -10.25 -15.43
C PRO A 5 -23.40 -9.52 -14.47
N SER A 6 -23.54 -9.78 -13.18
CA SER A 6 -22.50 -9.48 -12.21
C SER A 6 -21.20 -10.14 -12.71
N LEU A 7 -20.16 -9.36 -12.99
CA LEU A 7 -18.82 -9.90 -13.26
C LEU A 7 -18.44 -10.79 -12.07
N GLY A 8 -18.53 -12.10 -12.26
CA GLY A 8 -18.08 -13.07 -11.28
C GLY A 8 -16.58 -12.93 -11.12
N ARG A 9 -16.12 -12.31 -10.04
CA ARG A 9 -14.73 -12.39 -9.58
C ARG A 9 -14.50 -13.78 -8.98
N GLY A 10 -14.45 -14.80 -9.83
CA GLY A 10 -14.14 -16.18 -9.45
C GLY A 10 -12.64 -16.47 -9.49
N ALA A 11 -12.25 -17.66 -9.02
CA ALA A 11 -10.86 -18.16 -9.00
C ALA A 11 -10.11 -18.01 -10.34
N ASP A 12 -10.85 -18.04 -11.47
CA ASP A 12 -10.29 -17.85 -12.81
C ASP A 12 -9.66 -16.46 -13.00
N PHE A 13 -10.26 -15.40 -12.43
CA PHE A 13 -9.73 -14.04 -12.53
C PHE A 13 -8.43 -13.88 -11.72
N THR A 14 -8.38 -14.49 -10.54
CA THR A 14 -7.19 -14.53 -9.69
C THR A 14 -6.01 -15.22 -10.39
N GLN A 15 -6.27 -16.36 -11.04
CA GLN A 15 -5.24 -17.06 -11.81
C GLN A 15 -4.79 -16.25 -13.04
N LEU A 16 -5.71 -15.54 -13.70
CA LEU A 16 -5.38 -14.61 -14.78
C LEU A 16 -4.46 -13.49 -14.30
N LEU A 17 -4.77 -12.83 -13.18
CA LEU A 17 -3.91 -11.78 -12.61
C LEU A 17 -2.55 -12.30 -12.20
N LEU A 18 -2.48 -13.46 -11.53
CA LEU A 18 -1.21 -14.06 -11.14
C LEU A 18 -0.37 -14.44 -12.36
N SER A 19 -0.98 -14.98 -13.41
CA SER A 19 -0.29 -15.28 -14.67
C SER A 19 0.20 -14.02 -15.37
N PHE A 20 -0.57 -12.93 -15.34
CA PHE A 20 -0.16 -11.63 -15.83
C PHE A 20 1.08 -11.11 -15.10
N VAL A 21 1.09 -11.13 -13.76
CA VAL A 21 2.24 -10.71 -12.95
C VAL A 21 3.48 -11.56 -13.25
N LYS A 22 3.32 -12.89 -13.33
CA LYS A 22 4.42 -13.82 -13.66
C LYS A 22 5.01 -13.56 -15.05
N THR A 23 4.15 -13.24 -16.02
CA THR A 23 4.57 -12.97 -17.41
C THR A 23 5.38 -11.66 -17.51
N HIS A 24 4.97 -10.64 -16.75
CA HIS A 24 5.56 -9.30 -16.82
C HIS A 24 6.61 -9.04 -15.73
N LEU A 25 7.08 -10.08 -15.03
CA LEU A 25 8.03 -9.95 -13.91
C LEU A 25 9.30 -9.18 -14.26
N GLY A 26 9.79 -9.31 -15.50
CA GLY A 26 10.94 -8.55 -15.99
C GLY A 26 10.73 -7.03 -15.97
N LEU A 27 9.53 -6.56 -16.33
CA LEU A 27 9.18 -5.14 -16.26
C LEU A 27 9.12 -4.65 -14.81
N TRP A 28 8.59 -5.47 -13.91
CA TRP A 28 8.56 -5.14 -12.48
C TRP A 28 9.97 -5.02 -11.89
N MET A 29 10.89 -5.90 -12.30
CA MET A 29 12.30 -5.82 -11.91
C MET A 29 13.01 -4.60 -12.49
N GLN A 30 12.70 -4.20 -13.73
CA GLN A 30 13.19 -2.97 -14.33
C GLN A 30 12.71 -1.73 -13.56
N ILE A 31 11.43 -1.69 -13.18
CA ILE A 31 10.85 -0.61 -12.37
C ILE A 31 11.56 -0.54 -11.01
N ALA A 32 11.71 -1.68 -10.33
CA ALA A 32 12.32 -1.72 -9.01
C ALA A 32 13.81 -1.32 -8.98
N SER A 33 14.54 -1.62 -10.07
CA SER A 33 15.96 -1.26 -10.24
C SER A 33 16.18 0.08 -10.97
N LEU A 34 15.12 0.81 -11.31
CA LEU A 34 15.16 2.03 -12.12
C LEU A 34 15.87 1.86 -13.48
N SER A 35 15.97 0.63 -13.98
CA SER A 35 16.61 0.29 -15.26
C SER A 35 15.59 0.29 -16.39
N LEU A 36 15.29 1.49 -16.91
CA LEU A 36 14.23 1.72 -17.92
C LEU A 36 14.56 1.21 -19.34
N GLN A 37 15.82 0.89 -19.63
CA GLN A 37 16.26 0.55 -21.00
C GLN A 37 16.44 -0.95 -21.25
N SER A 38 16.76 -1.72 -20.21
CA SER A 38 17.01 -3.16 -20.30
C SER A 38 16.79 -3.84 -18.96
N GLU A 39 16.51 -5.14 -18.96
CA GLU A 39 16.51 -5.90 -17.71
C GLU A 39 17.89 -5.76 -17.04
N PRO A 40 17.93 -5.43 -15.74
CA PRO A 40 19.19 -5.31 -15.01
C PRO A 40 19.90 -6.66 -15.01
N THR A 41 21.23 -6.68 -15.18
CA THR A 41 22.00 -7.93 -15.10
C THR A 41 22.07 -8.45 -13.67
N ASN A 42 22.24 -7.52 -12.72
CA ASN A 42 22.24 -7.76 -11.28
C ASN A 42 21.30 -6.78 -10.59
N ILE A 43 20.64 -7.25 -9.53
CA ILE A 43 19.69 -6.51 -8.71
C ILE A 43 20.25 -6.46 -7.29
N SER A 44 20.29 -5.27 -6.70
CA SER A 44 20.73 -5.09 -5.31
C SER A 44 19.66 -5.60 -4.33
N VAL A 45 20.06 -5.84 -3.08
CA VAL A 45 19.09 -6.21 -2.01
C VAL A 45 18.04 -5.12 -1.82
N GLU A 46 18.43 -3.84 -1.95
CA GLU A 46 17.52 -2.70 -1.82
C GLU A 46 16.47 -2.67 -2.93
N ASP A 47 16.89 -2.84 -4.19
CA ASP A 47 15.98 -2.92 -5.34
C ASP A 47 15.04 -4.14 -5.22
N PHE A 48 15.54 -5.24 -4.67
CA PHE A 48 14.73 -6.44 -4.41
C PHE A 48 13.66 -6.19 -3.35
N ASP A 49 13.99 -5.46 -2.28
CA ASP A 49 13.03 -5.10 -1.24
C ASP A 49 11.95 -4.13 -1.78
N ILE A 50 12.33 -3.21 -2.68
CA ILE A 50 11.37 -2.37 -3.43
C ILE A 50 10.44 -3.22 -4.27
N LEU A 51 10.96 -4.23 -4.98
CA LEU A 51 10.15 -5.17 -5.76
C LEU A 51 9.14 -5.92 -4.87
N GLY A 52 9.52 -6.25 -3.64
CA GLY A 52 8.63 -6.82 -2.64
C GLY A 52 7.47 -5.92 -2.26
N LEU A 53 7.74 -4.63 -2.05
CA LEU A 53 6.70 -3.63 -1.79
C LEU A 53 5.71 -3.53 -2.96
N ILE A 54 6.21 -3.65 -4.19
CA ILE A 54 5.39 -3.61 -5.41
C ILE A 54 4.52 -4.87 -5.56
N LEU A 55 5.09 -6.06 -5.39
CA LEU A 55 4.43 -7.34 -5.67
C LEU A 55 3.54 -7.83 -4.52
N CYS A 56 3.94 -7.57 -3.28
CA CYS A 56 3.24 -8.11 -2.11
C CYS A 56 2.08 -7.22 -1.64
N CYS A 57 1.91 -6.01 -2.18
CA CYS A 57 0.85 -5.06 -1.79
C CYS A 57 0.78 -4.80 -0.27
N GLY A 58 1.90 -4.87 0.44
CA GLY A 58 1.90 -4.76 1.89
C GLY A 58 1.61 -6.09 2.59
N SER A 59 1.70 -6.08 3.91
CA SER A 59 1.54 -7.30 4.71
C SER A 59 0.07 -7.72 4.88
N SER A 60 -0.15 -9.03 4.98
CA SER A 60 -1.46 -9.64 5.22
C SER A 60 -1.75 -9.77 6.72
N LYS A 61 -2.98 -10.14 7.08
CA LYS A 61 -3.41 -10.41 8.47
C LYS A 61 -2.46 -11.38 9.18
N SER A 62 -1.89 -12.32 8.41
CA SER A 62 -1.05 -13.41 8.90
C SER A 62 0.44 -13.10 8.97
N GLN A 63 0.96 -12.07 8.28
CA GLN A 63 2.40 -11.83 8.20
C GLN A 63 2.71 -10.32 8.23
N PRO A 64 3.53 -9.80 9.17
CA PRO A 64 3.98 -8.41 9.16
C PRO A 64 4.84 -8.11 7.93
N LEU A 65 5.01 -6.82 7.61
CA LEU A 65 5.82 -6.42 6.46
C LEU A 65 7.27 -6.78 6.80
N PHE A 66 7.80 -7.80 6.15
CA PHE A 66 9.23 -8.08 6.15
C PHE A 66 9.81 -7.57 4.85
N ARG A 67 11.05 -7.11 4.88
CA ARG A 67 11.83 -6.93 3.65
C ARG A 67 11.90 -8.29 2.96
N LEU A 68 11.72 -8.39 1.63
CA LEU A 68 11.79 -9.71 0.98
C LEU A 68 13.14 -10.39 1.25
N SER A 69 14.19 -9.59 1.40
CA SER A 69 15.51 -10.01 1.84
C SER A 69 15.49 -10.74 3.20
N GLU A 70 14.61 -10.37 4.12
CA GLU A 70 14.45 -11.01 5.43
C GLU A 70 13.68 -12.34 5.36
N ALA A 71 12.69 -12.47 4.47
CA ALA A 71 11.95 -13.72 4.30
C ALA A 71 12.68 -14.77 3.48
N VAL A 72 13.70 -14.37 2.72
CA VAL A 72 14.56 -15.30 2.00
C VAL A 72 15.98 -15.11 2.53
N PRO A 73 16.39 -15.86 3.57
CA PRO A 73 17.70 -15.70 4.22
C PRO A 73 18.89 -15.82 3.24
N GLU A 74 18.72 -16.59 2.17
CA GLU A 74 19.70 -16.71 1.08
C GLU A 74 19.98 -15.36 0.39
N LEU A 75 18.98 -14.49 0.31
CA LEU A 75 19.06 -13.15 -0.28
C LEU A 75 19.69 -12.12 0.67
N ALA A 76 19.42 -12.19 1.97
CA ALA A 76 20.07 -11.31 2.96
C ALA A 76 21.60 -11.50 3.02
N SER A 77 22.09 -12.71 2.69
CA SER A 77 23.52 -13.04 2.74
C SER A 77 24.36 -12.48 1.58
N ARG A 78 23.72 -12.00 0.50
CA ARG A 78 24.40 -11.57 -0.73
C ARG A 78 24.06 -10.10 -1.03
N PRO A 79 25.04 -9.25 -1.40
CA PRO A 79 24.78 -7.84 -1.70
C PRO A 79 24.02 -7.61 -3.02
N SER A 80 24.06 -8.58 -3.93
CA SER A 80 23.36 -8.54 -5.21
C SER A 80 23.10 -9.95 -5.74
N MET A 81 22.05 -10.12 -6.54
CA MET A 81 21.71 -11.37 -7.23
C MET A 81 21.51 -11.13 -8.73
N SER A 82 21.82 -12.12 -9.56
CA SER A 82 21.53 -12.02 -10.99
C SER A 82 20.01 -11.97 -11.22
N ALA A 83 19.57 -11.16 -12.19
CA ALA A 83 18.14 -11.06 -12.50
C ALA A 83 17.51 -12.41 -12.89
N SER A 84 18.27 -13.29 -13.56
CA SER A 84 17.80 -14.62 -13.93
C SER A 84 17.49 -15.49 -12.72
N GLU A 85 18.38 -15.51 -11.73
CA GLU A 85 18.19 -16.26 -10.48
C GLU A 85 17.02 -15.71 -9.67
N LEU A 86 16.93 -14.38 -9.55
CA LEU A 86 15.86 -13.72 -8.82
C LEU A 86 14.49 -13.99 -9.47
N ARG A 87 14.41 -13.90 -10.80
CA ARG A 87 13.20 -14.22 -11.56
C ARG A 87 12.75 -15.66 -11.31
N LYS A 88 13.69 -16.60 -11.31
CA LYS A 88 13.39 -18.02 -11.02
C LYS A 88 12.88 -18.21 -9.59
N ALA A 89 13.49 -17.53 -8.61
CA ALA A 89 13.06 -17.58 -7.21
C ALA A 89 11.65 -17.00 -7.04
N LEU A 90 11.38 -15.82 -7.61
CA LEU A 90 10.09 -15.15 -7.55
C LEU A 90 8.99 -15.94 -8.25
N LEU A 91 9.24 -16.53 -9.43
CA LEU A 91 8.24 -17.37 -10.10
C LEU A 91 7.83 -18.59 -9.27
N LYS A 92 8.74 -19.12 -8.45
CA LYS A 92 8.49 -20.22 -7.51
C LYS A 92 7.69 -19.77 -6.28
N LEU A 93 7.96 -18.57 -5.79
CA LEU A 93 7.38 -18.06 -4.53
C LEU A 93 6.09 -17.25 -4.72
N LEU A 94 5.87 -16.65 -5.89
CA LEU A 94 4.68 -15.84 -6.18
C LEU A 94 3.40 -16.69 -6.18
N CYS A 95 2.58 -16.44 -5.17
CA CYS A 95 1.22 -16.92 -5.03
C CYS A 95 0.25 -15.75 -4.86
N TRP A 96 -1.02 -16.00 -5.15
CA TRP A 96 -2.06 -15.04 -4.78
C TRP A 96 -2.31 -15.11 -3.28
N ASN A 97 -2.33 -13.95 -2.63
CA ASN A 97 -2.59 -13.84 -1.21
C ASN A 97 -4.09 -13.72 -0.96
N GLU A 98 -4.79 -14.86 -0.83
CA GLU A 98 -6.22 -14.88 -0.53
C GLU A 98 -6.52 -14.13 0.78
N ASP A 99 -5.68 -14.25 1.82
CA ASP A 99 -5.87 -13.59 3.12
C ASP A 99 -5.82 -12.06 3.08
N ALA A 100 -5.13 -11.48 2.08
CA ALA A 100 -5.09 -10.03 1.88
C ALA A 100 -6.38 -9.48 1.26
N TYR A 101 -7.16 -10.34 0.58
CA TYR A 101 -8.34 -9.95 -0.19
C TYR A 101 -9.63 -10.70 0.19
N THR A 102 -9.60 -11.60 1.19
CA THR A 102 -10.78 -12.31 1.68
C THR A 102 -11.76 -11.35 2.34
N THR A 103 -12.81 -10.98 1.59
CA THR A 103 -14.09 -10.52 2.14
C THR A 103 -14.88 -11.74 2.62
N GLU A 104 -14.37 -12.47 3.62
CA GLU A 104 -15.15 -13.58 4.18
C GLU A 104 -16.30 -13.04 5.04
N VAL A 105 -17.52 -13.31 4.56
CA VAL A 105 -18.76 -13.20 5.34
C VAL A 105 -18.68 -14.24 6.44
N ALA A 106 -18.42 -13.78 7.67
CA ALA A 106 -18.17 -14.62 8.82
C ALA A 106 -19.29 -15.65 9.07
N LYS A 107 -18.90 -16.92 9.21
CA LYS A 107 -19.59 -17.88 10.07
C LYS A 107 -18.92 -17.85 11.45
N ASP A 108 -19.75 -17.88 12.48
CA ASP A 108 -19.43 -17.67 13.90
C ASP A 108 -18.17 -18.38 14.43
N GLY A 109 -17.42 -17.69 15.29
CA GLY A 109 -16.43 -18.32 16.18
C GLY A 109 -15.15 -17.52 16.48
N LEU A 110 -15.30 -16.40 17.19
CA LEU A 110 -14.32 -15.77 18.10
C LEU A 110 -12.79 -15.86 17.80
N GLU A 111 -12.31 -14.93 16.98
CA GLU A 111 -10.96 -14.33 16.99
C GLU A 111 -11.18 -12.80 16.98
N PRO A 112 -10.33 -11.95 17.61
CA PRO A 112 -10.56 -10.51 17.59
C PRO A 112 -10.43 -10.02 16.14
N ARG A 113 -11.59 -9.75 15.53
CA ARG A 113 -11.72 -9.19 14.17
C ARG A 113 -10.65 -8.13 13.94
N ALA A 114 -9.75 -8.41 12.99
CA ALA A 114 -8.95 -7.40 12.33
C ALA A 114 -9.83 -6.17 12.03
N LYS A 115 -9.54 -5.04 12.67
CA LYS A 115 -10.46 -3.90 12.67
C LYS A 115 -10.30 -3.13 11.35
N THR A 116 -11.02 -3.57 10.33
CA THR A 116 -11.10 -2.88 9.05
C THR A 116 -12.10 -1.73 9.13
N LEU A 117 -11.69 -0.54 8.66
CA LEU A 117 -12.54 0.62 8.47
C LEU A 117 -12.60 0.95 6.98
N ASN A 118 -13.81 0.95 6.43
CA ASN A 118 -14.06 1.36 5.05
C ASN A 118 -14.78 2.71 5.05
N ILE A 119 -14.24 3.67 4.32
CA ILE A 119 -14.84 4.99 4.09
C ILE A 119 -15.03 5.10 2.58
N SER A 120 -16.27 5.18 2.12
CA SER A 120 -16.55 5.24 0.70
C SER A 120 -17.69 6.16 0.36
N ASN A 121 -17.69 6.67 -0.88
CA ASN A 121 -18.76 7.52 -1.43
C ASN A 121 -19.06 8.76 -0.57
N ILE A 122 -18.03 9.33 0.06
CA ILE A 122 -18.13 10.58 0.79
C ILE A 122 -18.01 11.72 -0.23
N HIS A 123 -18.99 12.61 -0.25
CA HIS A 123 -19.06 13.71 -1.21
C HIS A 123 -19.26 15.03 -0.48
N LYS A 124 -18.51 16.07 -0.87
CA LYS A 124 -18.67 17.47 -0.41
C LYS A 124 -18.87 17.60 1.10
N SER A 125 -18.10 16.84 1.88
CA SER A 125 -18.29 16.74 3.33
C SER A 125 -16.98 16.56 4.07
N ILE A 126 -17.08 16.69 5.39
CA ILE A 126 -15.97 16.50 6.32
C ILE A 126 -16.28 15.28 7.17
N TRP A 127 -15.33 14.35 7.26
CA TRP A 127 -15.47 13.13 8.04
C TRP A 127 -14.30 12.99 9.02
N PHE A 128 -14.57 12.55 10.24
CA PHE A 128 -13.57 12.51 11.32
C PHE A 128 -13.62 11.18 12.11
N HIS A 129 -12.50 10.44 12.11
CA HIS A 129 -12.25 9.35 13.04
C HIS A 129 -11.43 9.82 14.24
N ARG A 130 -11.95 9.56 15.45
CA ARG A 130 -11.26 9.89 16.70
C ARG A 130 -10.08 8.94 16.97
N PRO A 131 -8.97 9.43 17.57
CA PRO A 131 -7.78 8.63 17.86
C PRO A 131 -7.97 7.66 19.05
N HIS A 132 -8.92 7.94 19.96
CA HIS A 132 -9.21 7.07 21.12
C HIS A 132 -9.92 5.76 20.75
N ASN A 133 -10.34 5.60 19.50
CA ASN A 133 -10.88 4.33 19.04
C ASN A 133 -9.72 3.35 18.85
N ALA A 134 -9.94 2.08 19.24
CA ALA A 134 -8.96 1.00 19.07
C ALA A 134 -8.31 0.99 17.68
N GLU A 135 -7.05 0.56 17.62
CA GLU A 135 -6.22 0.42 16.42
C GLU A 135 -7.02 -0.06 15.21
N ILE A 136 -6.81 0.62 14.07
CA ILE A 136 -7.38 0.20 12.79
C ILE A 136 -6.32 -0.61 12.08
N GLU A 137 -6.65 -1.85 11.77
CA GLU A 137 -5.72 -2.70 11.04
C GLU A 137 -5.69 -2.32 9.56
N TYR A 138 -6.87 -2.17 8.95
CA TYR A 138 -7.00 -1.83 7.54
C TYR A 138 -7.90 -0.62 7.36
N LEU A 139 -7.38 0.46 6.79
CA LEU A 139 -8.15 1.61 6.37
C LEU A 139 -8.29 1.63 4.85
N ASN A 140 -9.50 1.52 4.33
CA ASN A 140 -9.79 1.67 2.91
C ASN A 140 -10.63 2.93 2.69
N ILE A 141 -10.11 3.87 1.91
CA ILE A 141 -10.81 5.09 1.52
C ILE A 141 -11.02 5.04 0.01
N THR A 142 -12.26 4.89 -0.45
CA THR A 142 -12.56 4.66 -1.86
C THR A 142 -13.63 5.61 -2.39
N ASP A 143 -13.48 6.07 -3.64
CA ASP A 143 -14.51 6.82 -4.37
C ASP A 143 -15.04 8.06 -3.62
N CYS A 144 -14.18 8.73 -2.84
CA CYS A 144 -14.53 9.96 -2.13
C CYS A 144 -14.21 11.19 -2.99
N LYS A 145 -15.10 12.18 -3.02
CA LYS A 145 -14.94 13.38 -3.86
C LYS A 145 -15.18 14.67 -3.11
N ASP A 146 -14.38 15.69 -3.42
CA ASP A 146 -14.52 17.05 -2.87
C ASP A 146 -14.65 17.08 -1.34
N SER A 147 -13.97 16.17 -0.65
CA SER A 147 -14.19 15.92 0.78
C SER A 147 -12.91 16.10 1.59
N THR A 148 -13.05 16.28 2.90
CA THR A 148 -11.92 16.25 3.83
C THR A 148 -12.10 15.14 4.84
N ILE A 149 -11.17 14.20 4.88
CA ILE A 149 -11.27 13.00 5.71
C ILE A 149 -10.10 12.99 6.69
N TYR A 150 -10.43 12.99 7.97
CA TYR A 150 -9.48 12.90 9.07
C TYR A 150 -9.56 11.51 9.69
N VAL A 151 -8.45 10.77 9.69
CA VAL A 151 -8.33 9.49 10.41
C VAL A 151 -7.09 9.57 11.29
N THR A 152 -7.24 10.08 12.51
CA THR A 152 -6.10 10.35 13.41
C THR A 152 -5.74 9.16 14.32
N ALA A 153 -6.28 7.96 14.06
CA ALA A 153 -5.95 6.75 14.80
C ALA A 153 -4.64 6.10 14.31
N ARG A 154 -4.12 5.14 15.09
CA ARG A 154 -3.07 4.23 14.63
C ARG A 154 -3.64 3.32 13.54
N LEU A 155 -2.92 3.27 12.43
CA LEU A 155 -3.23 2.47 11.25
C LEU A 155 -2.12 1.44 11.04
N ARG A 156 -2.47 0.20 10.70
CA ARG A 156 -1.45 -0.74 10.20
C ARG A 156 -1.28 -0.60 8.69
N TYR A 157 -2.38 -0.61 7.93
CA TYR A 157 -2.42 -0.42 6.47
C TYR A 157 -3.40 0.68 6.07
N CYS A 158 -3.08 1.41 5.00
CA CYS A 158 -3.99 2.36 4.39
C CYS A 158 -3.99 2.25 2.86
N LEU A 159 -5.18 2.12 2.28
CA LEU A 159 -5.44 2.25 0.86
C LEU A 159 -6.36 3.45 0.61
N ILE A 160 -5.95 4.35 -0.26
CA ILE A 160 -6.72 5.46 -0.80
C ILE A 160 -6.86 5.20 -2.30
N SER A 161 -8.08 5.02 -2.80
CA SER A 161 -8.30 4.68 -4.21
C SER A 161 -9.47 5.44 -4.82
N GLY A 162 -9.34 5.86 -6.08
CA GLY A 162 -10.47 6.45 -6.83
C GLY A 162 -10.98 7.78 -6.26
N CYS A 163 -10.19 8.47 -5.44
CA CYS A 163 -10.60 9.72 -4.81
C CYS A 163 -10.26 10.92 -5.70
N GLU A 164 -11.12 11.95 -5.66
CA GLU A 164 -10.99 13.15 -6.50
C GLU A 164 -11.17 14.41 -5.65
N GLY A 165 -10.30 15.41 -5.79
CA GLY A 165 -10.46 16.70 -5.09
C GLY A 165 -10.52 16.57 -3.55
N THR A 166 -9.94 15.50 -2.99
CA THR A 166 -10.12 15.13 -1.59
C THR A 166 -8.85 15.37 -0.77
N THR A 167 -9.01 15.90 0.45
CA THR A 167 -7.90 16.06 1.40
C THR A 167 -7.98 15.02 2.51
N LEU A 168 -6.89 14.31 2.74
CA LEU A 168 -6.79 13.16 3.64
C LEU A 168 -5.74 13.45 4.69
N ILE A 169 -6.17 13.51 5.95
CA ILE A 169 -5.29 13.76 7.10
C ILE A 169 -5.28 12.50 7.94
N LEU A 170 -4.19 11.76 7.83
CA LEU A 170 -4.04 10.45 8.44
C LEU A 170 -3.10 10.50 9.65
N GLY A 171 -3.35 9.61 10.59
CA GLY A 171 -2.45 9.29 11.68
C GLY A 171 -1.28 8.45 11.20
N GLY A 172 -0.62 7.78 12.14
CA GLY A 172 0.54 6.96 11.84
C GLY A 172 0.16 5.63 11.17
N VAL A 173 0.78 5.34 10.03
CA VAL A 173 0.68 4.06 9.33
C VAL A 173 1.93 3.23 9.60
N SER A 174 1.78 2.12 10.33
CA SER A 174 2.91 1.27 10.74
C SER A 174 3.61 0.57 9.58
N THR A 175 2.91 0.40 8.46
CA THR A 175 3.44 -0.27 7.27
C THR A 175 3.32 0.63 6.03
N ILE A 176 2.42 0.33 5.10
CA ILE A 176 2.28 1.02 3.83
C ILE A 176 0.99 1.84 3.76
N CYS A 177 1.12 3.06 3.25
CA CYS A 177 0.01 3.88 2.76
C CYS A 177 0.08 3.97 1.23
N THR A 178 -0.95 3.46 0.56
CA THR A 178 -1.05 3.45 -0.91
C THR A 178 -2.10 4.45 -1.37
N THR A 179 -1.73 5.34 -2.27
CA THR A 179 -2.65 6.24 -3.00
C THR A 179 -2.68 5.83 -4.46
N SER A 180 -3.81 5.30 -4.93
CA SER A 180 -3.95 4.76 -6.28
C SER A 180 -5.12 5.39 -7.04
N ASN A 181 -4.96 5.63 -8.34
CA ASN A 181 -6.06 6.06 -9.21
C ASN A 181 -6.79 7.31 -8.69
N CYS A 182 -6.04 8.30 -8.18
CA CYS A 182 -6.58 9.52 -7.58
C CYS A 182 -6.25 10.76 -8.41
N GLU A 183 -7.11 11.78 -8.33
CA GLU A 183 -6.89 13.08 -9.00
C GLU A 183 -7.09 14.25 -8.04
N LYS A 184 -6.18 15.23 -8.04
CA LYS A 184 -6.28 16.44 -7.19
C LYS A 184 -6.46 16.11 -5.70
N VAL A 185 -5.79 15.06 -5.23
CA VAL A 185 -5.86 14.62 -3.83
C VAL A 185 -4.70 15.19 -3.05
N ASN A 186 -4.94 15.57 -1.78
CA ASN A 186 -3.89 15.94 -0.84
C ASN A 186 -3.81 14.88 0.27
N VAL A 187 -2.69 14.17 0.39
CA VAL A 187 -2.50 13.14 1.42
C VAL A 187 -1.47 13.62 2.43
N HIS A 188 -1.86 13.72 3.70
CA HIS A 188 -0.96 13.98 4.82
C HIS A 188 -0.84 12.71 5.64
N VAL A 189 0.34 12.09 5.63
CA VAL A 189 0.55 10.82 6.33
C VAL A 189 1.99 10.66 6.79
N ALA A 190 2.14 10.16 8.01
CA ALA A 190 3.38 9.53 8.45
C ALA A 190 3.21 8.02 8.23
N ALA A 191 4.09 7.40 7.45
CA ALA A 191 4.02 5.98 7.13
C ALA A 191 5.40 5.35 7.12
N HIS A 192 5.54 4.07 7.43
CA HIS A 192 6.82 3.39 7.20
C HIS A 192 7.22 3.43 5.72
N CYS A 193 6.26 3.17 4.82
CA CYS A 193 6.38 3.29 3.38
C CYS A 193 5.16 4.02 2.79
N TYR A 194 5.36 4.85 1.78
CA TYR A 194 4.29 5.46 1.00
C TYR A 194 4.41 5.06 -0.47
N LYS A 195 3.29 4.67 -1.09
CA LYS A 195 3.21 4.31 -2.51
C LYS A 195 2.17 5.18 -3.21
N MET A 196 2.51 5.78 -4.35
CA MET A 196 1.60 6.52 -5.22
C MET A 196 1.57 5.88 -6.62
N GLU A 197 0.38 5.58 -7.12
CA GLU A 197 0.21 4.90 -8.40
C GLU A 197 -0.95 5.48 -9.23
N ASN A 198 -0.72 5.74 -10.51
CA ASN A 198 -1.74 6.28 -11.44
C ASN A 198 -2.47 7.51 -10.88
N CYS A 199 -1.72 8.48 -10.34
CA CYS A 199 -2.28 9.68 -9.71
C CYS A 199 -1.98 10.95 -10.52
N ILE A 200 -2.94 11.86 -10.61
CA ILE A 200 -2.83 13.12 -11.35
C ILE A 200 -2.99 14.29 -10.39
N ASP A 201 -2.14 15.31 -10.49
CA ASP A 201 -2.22 16.55 -9.70
C ASP A 201 -2.34 16.32 -8.19
N THR A 202 -1.73 15.24 -7.69
CA THR A 202 -1.88 14.77 -6.30
C THR A 202 -0.67 15.17 -5.49
N SER A 203 -0.90 15.74 -4.30
CA SER A 203 0.16 16.15 -3.38
C SER A 203 0.23 15.21 -2.18
N ALA A 204 1.45 14.83 -1.78
CA ALA A 204 1.69 14.01 -0.61
C ALA A 204 2.65 14.73 0.37
N TYR A 205 2.19 14.91 1.60
CA TYR A 205 2.91 15.49 2.72
C TYR A 205 3.34 14.35 3.64
N LEU A 206 4.61 13.99 3.56
CA LEU A 206 5.10 12.69 3.98
C LEU A 206 6.16 12.77 5.08
N TYR A 207 6.06 11.84 6.01
CA TYR A 207 7.17 11.38 6.83
C TYR A 207 7.28 9.88 6.56
N CYS A 208 8.40 9.45 5.96
CA CYS A 208 8.60 8.05 5.59
C CYS A 208 9.95 7.53 6.07
N HIS A 209 9.97 6.30 6.60
CA HIS A 209 11.22 5.61 6.94
C HIS A 209 11.93 5.09 5.68
N ILE A 210 11.16 4.69 4.67
CA ILE A 210 11.64 4.25 3.37
C ILE A 210 11.27 5.32 2.31
N PRO A 211 12.12 5.57 1.30
CA PRO A 211 11.77 6.47 0.21
C PRO A 211 10.38 6.18 -0.40
N PRO A 212 9.56 7.21 -0.68
CA PRO A 212 8.28 7.05 -1.35
C PRO A 212 8.41 6.38 -2.72
N ILE A 213 7.50 5.45 -3.03
CA ILE A 213 7.48 4.72 -4.29
C ILE A 213 6.44 5.36 -5.21
N ILE A 214 6.84 5.76 -6.41
CA ILE A 214 5.96 6.34 -7.42
C ILE A 214 5.97 5.46 -8.66
N THR A 215 4.79 4.99 -9.08
CA THR A 215 4.64 4.06 -10.21
C THR A 215 3.45 4.43 -11.11
N GLY A 216 3.35 3.80 -12.28
CA GLY A 216 2.23 4.00 -13.21
C GLY A 216 2.22 5.37 -13.90
N ASP A 217 1.08 5.76 -14.46
CA ASP A 217 0.88 7.09 -15.07
C ASP A 217 0.61 8.14 -13.97
N THR A 218 1.67 8.47 -13.25
CA THR A 218 1.64 9.44 -12.15
C THR A 218 2.32 10.75 -12.57
N ARG A 219 1.56 11.85 -12.58
CA ARG A 219 2.02 13.15 -13.11
C ARG A 219 1.43 14.33 -12.35
N GLY A 220 2.12 15.48 -12.42
CA GLY A 220 1.68 16.70 -11.72
C GLY A 220 1.77 16.59 -10.19
N ILE A 221 2.63 15.70 -9.67
CA ILE A 221 2.69 15.42 -8.24
C ILE A 221 3.54 16.41 -7.48
N GLN A 222 3.24 16.58 -6.20
CA GLN A 222 4.06 17.32 -5.26
C GLN A 222 4.35 16.45 -4.04
N LEU A 223 5.63 16.34 -3.67
CA LEU A 223 6.04 15.75 -2.40
C LEU A 223 6.50 16.86 -1.47
N ALA A 224 6.06 16.83 -0.22
CA ALA A 224 6.41 17.81 0.81
C ALA A 224 6.62 17.12 2.17
N PRO A 225 7.32 17.77 3.12
CA PRO A 225 7.42 17.25 4.48
C PRO A 225 6.05 17.14 5.16
N TYR A 226 5.87 16.11 5.99
CA TYR A 226 4.70 15.98 6.86
C TYR A 226 4.56 17.19 7.77
N ASN A 227 3.37 17.80 7.78
CA ASN A 227 3.11 19.10 8.40
C ASN A 227 1.87 19.11 9.31
N VAL A 228 1.40 17.94 9.74
CA VAL A 228 0.22 17.81 10.61
C VAL A 228 0.68 17.62 12.06
N LEU A 229 0.08 18.41 12.96
CA LEU A 229 0.26 18.28 14.40
C LEU A 229 -1.10 18.10 15.06
N HIS A 230 -1.24 17.08 15.91
CA HIS A 230 -2.43 16.91 16.75
C HIS A 230 -2.04 16.37 18.14
N SER A 231 -2.92 16.56 19.13
CA SER A 231 -2.67 16.27 20.55
C SER A 231 -2.22 14.83 20.84
N HIS A 232 -2.74 13.88 20.07
CA HIS A 232 -2.44 12.44 20.21
C HIS A 232 -1.32 11.94 19.28
N MET A 233 -0.66 12.82 18.53
CA MET A 233 0.28 12.44 17.47
C MET A 233 1.43 11.58 17.99
N ALA A 234 2.09 12.01 19.08
CA ALA A 234 3.21 11.27 19.66
C ALA A 234 2.82 9.84 20.05
N SER A 235 1.63 9.67 20.67
CA SER A 235 1.13 8.35 21.05
C SER A 235 0.81 7.47 19.84
N VAL A 236 0.22 8.06 18.79
CA VAL A 236 -0.14 7.35 17.57
C VAL A 236 1.12 6.92 16.81
N LEU A 237 2.09 7.82 16.64
CA LEU A 237 3.35 7.53 15.97
C LEU A 237 4.18 6.48 16.72
N HIS A 238 4.31 6.62 18.04
CA HIS A 238 4.99 5.61 18.86
C HIS A 238 4.30 4.25 18.74
N GLY A 239 2.95 4.23 18.76
CA GLY A 239 2.19 3.02 18.49
C GLY A 239 2.47 2.44 17.11
N SER A 240 2.71 3.26 16.10
CA SER A 240 3.06 2.84 14.74
C SER A 240 4.54 2.56 14.53
N GLN A 241 5.36 2.53 15.59
CA GLN A 241 6.82 2.39 15.51
C GLN A 241 7.49 3.47 14.64
N MET A 242 6.89 4.66 14.58
CA MET A 242 7.45 5.83 13.93
C MET A 242 7.87 6.84 14.98
N THR A 243 9.03 7.47 14.77
CA THR A 243 9.54 8.54 15.63
C THR A 243 9.85 9.73 14.76
N LEU A 244 9.18 10.86 14.99
CA LEU A 244 9.61 12.13 14.44
C LEU A 244 10.79 12.60 15.30
N GLU A 245 12.01 12.45 14.78
CA GLU A 245 13.19 13.04 15.43
C GLU A 245 13.02 14.57 15.44
N LYS A 246 13.38 15.19 16.57
CA LYS A 246 13.28 16.64 16.78
C LYS A 246 14.42 17.38 16.08
#